data_AF-A0A952DBT8-F1
#
_entry.id   AF-A0A952DBT8-F1
#
_cell.length_a   1.000
_cell.length_b   1.000
_cell.length_c   1.000
_cell.angle_alpha   90.00
_cell.angle_beta   90.00
_cell.angle_gamma   90.00
#
_symmetry.space_group_name_H-M   'P 1'
#
loop_
_entity.id
_entity.type
_entity.pdbx_description
1 polymer ?
#
loop_
_entity_poly.entity_id
_entity_poly.type
_entity_poly.pdbx_seq_one_letter_code
_entity_poly.pdbx_strand_id
1 'polypeptide(L)'
;MNSRLLVVLALLATTGCRHKAPEAQPQPVAFVADGGTIYRQDSSGRRALLALDSATAPAGAAIVPREWTPAPGSTFSVAAARFRHVVPSPSADWVAFETAGTHELVGVVPANGGLLKVLDFYFDSSADSVVWQPNGRYLNAFYTPPSGTPEVRVYDVTLGKRIK
;
A
#
# COMPACT_ATOMS: atom_id res chain seq x y z
N MET A 1 -52.55 -7.44 48.00
CA MET A 1 -51.99 -6.56 46.96
C MET A 1 -51.68 -7.42 45.75
N ASN A 2 -52.50 -7.33 44.71
CA ASN A 2 -52.51 -8.24 43.57
C ASN A 2 -51.77 -7.59 42.39
N SER A 3 -50.62 -8.13 41.98
CA SER A 3 -49.97 -7.76 40.72
C SER A 3 -50.29 -8.78 39.65
N ARG A 4 -50.94 -8.29 38.58
CA ARG A 4 -51.40 -9.05 37.42
C ARG A 4 -50.22 -9.39 36.50
N LEU A 5 -50.15 -10.67 36.12
CA LEU A 5 -49.26 -11.20 35.08
C LEU A 5 -49.87 -10.87 33.70
N LEU A 6 -49.16 -10.13 32.86
CA LEU A 6 -49.55 -9.86 31.47
C LEU A 6 -48.73 -10.78 30.55
N VAL A 7 -49.36 -11.81 30.01
CA VAL A 7 -48.76 -12.67 28.97
C VAL A 7 -49.10 -12.06 27.61
N VAL A 8 -48.11 -11.50 26.93
CA VAL A 8 -48.24 -11.04 25.54
C VAL A 8 -47.83 -12.19 24.63
N LEU A 9 -48.82 -12.79 23.98
CA LEU A 9 -48.64 -13.79 22.93
C LEU A 9 -48.35 -13.06 21.61
N ALA A 10 -47.11 -13.10 21.14
CA ALA A 10 -46.74 -12.59 19.82
C ALA A 10 -46.87 -13.73 18.79
N LEU A 11 -47.79 -13.58 17.83
CA LEU A 11 -47.93 -14.45 16.67
C LEU A 11 -46.70 -14.29 15.75
N LEU A 12 -46.02 -15.41 15.46
CA LEU A 12 -44.99 -15.51 14.44
C LEU A 12 -45.61 -15.39 13.04
N ALA A 13 -45.32 -14.30 12.33
CA ALA A 13 -45.43 -14.24 10.88
C ALA A 13 -44.10 -14.68 10.26
N THR A 14 -44.04 -15.91 9.75
CA THR A 14 -42.89 -16.46 9.03
C THR A 14 -42.88 -15.95 7.58
N THR A 15 -42.54 -14.67 7.41
CA THR A 15 -42.22 -14.14 6.09
C THR A 15 -40.89 -14.76 5.63
N GLY A 16 -40.93 -15.53 4.54
CA GLY A 16 -39.77 -16.22 3.98
C GLY A 16 -38.70 -15.26 3.47
N CYS A 17 -37.84 -14.78 4.36
CA CYS A 17 -36.59 -14.13 4.00
C CYS A 17 -35.63 -15.19 3.48
N ARG A 18 -35.51 -15.32 2.15
CA ARG A 18 -34.34 -15.97 1.53
C ARG A 18 -33.10 -15.22 1.99
N HIS A 19 -32.43 -15.74 3.02
CA HIS A 19 -31.12 -15.27 3.42
C HIS A 19 -30.19 -15.56 2.25
N LYS A 20 -29.83 -14.51 1.50
CA LYS A 20 -28.74 -14.57 0.54
C LYS A 20 -27.53 -15.08 1.32
N ALA A 21 -26.95 -16.20 0.89
CA ALA A 21 -25.78 -16.76 1.56
C ALA A 21 -24.75 -15.63 1.74
N PRO A 22 -24.14 -15.49 2.93
CA PRO A 22 -23.15 -14.45 3.16
C PRO A 22 -22.09 -14.57 2.07
N GLU A 23 -21.96 -13.52 1.28
CA GLU A 23 -20.92 -13.39 0.28
C GLU A 23 -19.60 -13.64 1.00
N ALA A 24 -18.86 -14.67 0.58
CA ALA A 24 -17.65 -15.09 1.27
C ALA A 24 -16.72 -13.88 1.37
N GLN A 25 -16.44 -13.44 2.60
CA GLN A 25 -15.52 -12.33 2.82
C GLN A 25 -14.19 -12.70 2.13
N PRO A 26 -13.66 -11.83 1.25
CA PRO A 26 -12.39 -12.10 0.60
C PRO A 26 -11.34 -12.37 1.68
N GLN A 27 -10.62 -13.48 1.52
CA GLN A 27 -9.59 -13.90 2.46
C GLN A 27 -8.54 -12.79 2.60
N PRO A 28 -8.04 -12.50 3.82
CA PRO A 28 -7.06 -11.45 4.03
C PRO A 28 -5.78 -11.78 3.26
N VAL A 29 -5.36 -10.85 2.41
CA VAL A 29 -4.11 -10.95 1.65
C VAL A 29 -3.04 -10.15 2.41
N ALA A 30 -1.89 -10.77 2.68
CA ALA A 30 -0.76 -10.09 3.31
C ALA A 30 0.22 -9.59 2.24
N PHE A 31 0.79 -8.41 2.44
CA PHE A 31 1.90 -7.90 1.62
C PHE A 31 3.17 -7.91 2.46
N VAL A 32 4.24 -8.47 1.93
CA VAL A 32 5.50 -8.70 2.67
C VAL A 32 6.66 -8.11 1.88
N ALA A 33 7.49 -7.32 2.56
CA ALA A 33 8.79 -6.88 2.06
C ALA A 33 9.89 -7.82 2.57
N ASP A 34 10.71 -8.34 1.67
CA ASP A 34 11.86 -9.20 2.01
C ASP A 34 13.01 -8.92 1.03
N GLY A 35 14.16 -8.51 1.57
CA GLY A 35 15.41 -8.37 0.80
C GLY A 35 15.37 -7.47 -0.44
N GLY A 36 14.58 -6.40 -0.47
CA GLY A 36 14.47 -5.56 -1.68
C GLY A 36 13.33 -5.98 -2.62
N THR A 37 12.39 -6.80 -2.15
CA THR A 37 11.29 -7.32 -2.98
C THR A 37 9.97 -7.20 -2.25
N ILE A 38 8.89 -6.86 -2.97
CA ILE A 38 7.52 -6.89 -2.43
C ILE A 38 6.81 -8.14 -2.95
N TYR A 39 6.24 -8.90 -2.02
CA TYR A 39 5.43 -10.07 -2.29
C TYR A 39 3.99 -9.86 -1.84
N ARG A 40 3.05 -10.42 -2.60
CA ARG A 40 1.71 -10.77 -2.14
C ARG A 40 1.76 -12.18 -1.57
N GLN A 41 1.42 -12.35 -0.30
CA GLN A 41 1.34 -13.65 0.34
C GLN A 41 -0.12 -14.02 0.58
N ASP A 42 -0.54 -15.18 0.08
CA ASP A 42 -1.89 -15.71 0.35
C ASP A 42 -1.95 -16.44 1.71
N SER A 43 -3.15 -16.86 2.11
CA SER A 43 -3.39 -17.56 3.38
C SER A 43 -2.70 -18.92 3.49
N SER A 44 -2.25 -19.50 2.37
CA SER A 44 -1.45 -20.74 2.35
C SER A 44 0.05 -20.49 2.52
N GLY A 45 0.47 -19.22 2.57
CA GLY A 45 1.87 -18.82 2.64
C GLY A 45 2.57 -18.75 1.27
N ARG A 46 1.84 -18.99 0.17
CA ARG A 46 2.41 -18.86 -1.18
C ARG A 46 2.63 -17.38 -1.49
N ARG A 47 3.83 -17.07 -1.98
CA ARG A 47 4.26 -15.70 -2.34
C ARG A 47 4.16 -15.50 -3.85
N ALA A 48 3.55 -14.38 -4.26
CA ALA A 48 3.55 -13.87 -5.62
C ALA A 48 4.30 -12.54 -5.66
N LEU A 49 5.20 -12.40 -6.61
CA LEU A 49 6.06 -11.25 -6.76
C LEU A 49 5.29 -10.05 -7.32
N LEU A 50 5.35 -8.90 -6.66
CA LEU A 50 4.66 -7.67 -7.09
C LEU A 50 5.60 -6.64 -7.69
N ALA A 51 6.78 -6.47 -7.09
CA ALA A 51 7.77 -5.50 -7.53
C ALA A 51 9.15 -6.12 -7.34
N LEU A 52 9.97 -6.05 -8.39
CA LEU A 52 11.33 -6.54 -8.46
C LEU A 52 12.33 -5.39 -8.55
N ASP A 53 13.51 -5.66 -8.02
CA ASP A 53 14.75 -4.99 -8.39
C ASP A 53 14.85 -4.85 -9.93
N SER A 54 15.21 -3.64 -10.35
CA SER A 54 15.39 -3.13 -11.70
C SER A 54 16.09 -4.08 -12.69
N ALA A 55 16.91 -5.02 -12.21
CA ALA A 55 17.62 -5.99 -13.04
C ALA A 55 16.73 -7.00 -13.80
N THR A 56 15.43 -7.09 -13.47
CA THR A 56 14.54 -8.14 -14.02
C THR A 56 13.22 -7.63 -14.62
N ALA A 57 13.05 -6.31 -14.78
CA ALA A 57 11.83 -5.73 -15.34
C ALA A 57 11.69 -6.01 -16.86
N PRO A 58 10.49 -6.35 -17.36
CA PRO A 58 10.25 -6.56 -18.78
C PRO A 58 10.41 -5.27 -19.60
N ALA A 59 10.85 -5.41 -20.85
CA ALA A 59 11.02 -4.29 -21.78
C ALA A 59 9.71 -3.51 -21.94
N GLY A 60 9.73 -2.21 -21.62
CA GLY A 60 8.56 -1.33 -21.70
C GLY A 60 7.90 -1.00 -20.35
N ALA A 61 8.41 -1.51 -19.23
CA ALA A 61 8.08 -0.98 -17.92
C ALA A 61 8.48 0.50 -17.83
N ALA A 62 7.69 1.32 -17.12
CA ALA A 62 8.01 2.73 -16.87
C ALA A 62 9.40 2.81 -16.22
N ILE A 63 10.39 3.11 -17.05
CA ILE A 63 11.76 3.34 -16.63
C ILE A 63 11.68 4.64 -15.83
N VAL A 64 12.14 4.58 -14.58
CA VAL A 64 12.58 5.76 -13.84
C VAL A 64 13.31 6.68 -14.85
N PRO A 65 13.03 8.00 -14.95
CA PRO A 65 13.62 8.86 -15.98
C PRO A 65 15.11 8.58 -16.21
N ARG A 66 15.64 8.70 -17.45
CA ARG A 66 17.03 8.29 -17.76
C ARG A 66 18.05 9.01 -16.88
N GLU A 67 17.77 10.24 -16.50
CA GLU A 67 18.51 11.08 -15.54
C GLU A 67 18.43 10.61 -14.08
N TRP A 68 17.45 9.78 -13.74
CA TRP A 68 17.26 9.08 -12.46
C TRP A 68 17.62 7.59 -12.57
N THR A 69 17.96 7.13 -13.79
CA THR A 69 18.51 5.82 -14.09
C THR A 69 20.03 5.93 -14.02
N PRO A 70 20.71 5.16 -13.18
CA PRO A 70 22.18 5.10 -13.15
C PRO A 70 22.76 4.94 -14.56
N ALA A 71 23.75 5.76 -14.95
CA ALA A 71 24.47 5.52 -16.20
C ALA A 71 25.17 4.15 -16.14
N PRO A 72 25.32 3.41 -17.26
CA PRO A 72 26.01 2.12 -17.26
C PRO A 72 27.40 2.25 -16.62
N GLY A 73 27.66 1.49 -15.55
CA GLY A 73 28.90 1.56 -14.76
C GLY A 73 28.85 2.47 -13.53
N SER A 74 27.72 3.11 -13.24
CA SER A 74 27.54 3.90 -12.01
C SER A 74 27.21 2.99 -10.82
N THR A 75 28.06 2.98 -9.80
CA THR A 75 27.75 2.31 -8.53
C THR A 75 27.07 3.29 -7.59
N PHE A 76 25.76 3.14 -7.39
CA PHE A 76 25.09 3.76 -6.26
C PHE A 76 25.21 2.79 -5.08
N SER A 77 25.64 3.31 -3.92
CA SER A 77 25.37 2.63 -2.65
C SER A 77 23.87 2.78 -2.33
N VAL A 78 23.00 2.16 -3.13
CA VAL A 78 21.74 1.64 -2.61
C VAL A 78 22.11 0.48 -1.71
N ALA A 79 22.69 0.78 -0.55
CA ALA A 79 23.15 -0.21 0.41
C ALA A 79 21.97 -1.13 0.74
N ALA A 80 21.86 -2.27 0.05
CA ALA A 80 20.72 -3.18 0.07
C ALA A 80 19.39 -2.46 0.38
N ALA A 81 18.92 -1.56 -0.51
CA ALA A 81 17.75 -0.72 -0.23
C ALA A 81 16.57 -1.61 0.22
N ARG A 82 16.20 -1.49 1.50
CA ARG A 82 15.14 -2.32 2.10
C ARG A 82 13.82 -1.61 1.90
N PHE A 83 12.82 -2.34 1.42
CA PHE A 83 11.45 -1.86 1.43
C PHE A 83 10.99 -1.73 2.89
N ARG A 84 10.38 -0.61 3.23
CA ARG A 84 9.79 -0.28 4.52
C ARG A 84 8.37 0.21 4.32
N HIS A 85 7.60 0.15 5.39
CA HIS A 85 6.21 0.64 5.45
C HIS A 85 5.38 0.22 4.23
N VAL A 86 5.24 -1.09 4.02
CA VAL A 86 4.40 -1.66 2.96
C VAL A 86 2.95 -1.59 3.42
N VAL A 87 2.18 -0.65 2.86
CA VAL A 87 0.80 -0.39 3.28
C VAL A 87 -0.15 -0.53 2.09
N PRO A 88 -1.08 -1.50 2.10
CA PRO A 88 -2.12 -1.58 1.09
C PRO A 88 -3.10 -0.40 1.22
N SER A 89 -3.56 0.09 0.07
CA SER A 89 -4.66 1.04 -0.01
C SER A 89 -5.95 0.44 0.57
N PRO A 90 -6.93 1.26 1.01
CA PRO A 90 -8.20 0.78 1.54
C PRO A 90 -8.99 -0.12 0.56
N SER A 91 -8.90 0.12 -0.75
CA SER A 91 -9.51 -0.73 -1.78
C SER A 91 -8.66 -1.95 -2.14
N ALA A 92 -7.43 -2.05 -1.62
CA ALA A 92 -6.43 -3.05 -1.95
C ALA A 92 -6.01 -3.08 -3.43
N ASP A 93 -6.25 -2.01 -4.20
CA ASP A 93 -5.81 -1.92 -5.60
C ASP A 93 -4.33 -1.52 -5.72
N TRP A 94 -3.84 -0.76 -4.73
CA TRP A 94 -2.47 -0.27 -4.65
C TRP A 94 -1.79 -0.70 -3.36
N VAL A 95 -0.47 -0.84 -3.42
CA VAL A 95 0.42 -1.04 -2.27
C VAL A 95 1.44 0.09 -2.27
N ALA A 96 1.39 0.94 -1.24
CA ALA A 96 2.40 1.95 -1.01
C ALA A 96 3.61 1.33 -0.29
N PHE A 97 4.78 1.90 -0.55
CA PHE A 97 6.01 1.51 0.14
C PHE A 97 7.00 2.66 0.15
N GLU A 98 7.99 2.50 1.01
CA GLU A 98 9.18 3.34 1.08
C GLU A 98 10.42 2.48 0.88
N THR A 99 11.51 3.04 0.36
CA THR A 99 12.83 2.42 0.44
C THR A 99 13.66 3.07 1.53
N ALA A 100 14.51 2.30 2.20
CA ALA A 100 15.56 2.82 3.07
C ALA A 100 16.88 2.92 2.33
N GLY A 101 17.68 3.94 2.63
CA GLY A 101 19.04 4.09 2.09
C GLY A 101 19.46 5.56 1.98
N THR A 102 20.47 5.81 1.15
CA THR A 102 20.98 7.17 0.89
C THR A 102 19.96 8.03 0.15
N HIS A 103 19.16 7.43 -0.72
CA HIS A 103 18.09 8.12 -1.44
C HIS A 103 16.81 7.32 -1.28
N GLU A 104 15.97 7.74 -0.35
CA GLU A 104 14.70 7.07 -0.10
C GLU A 104 13.69 7.43 -1.18
N LEU A 105 12.87 6.46 -1.56
CA LEU A 105 11.82 6.59 -2.54
C LEU A 105 10.48 6.26 -1.86
N VAL A 106 9.47 7.09 -2.10
CA VAL A 106 8.07 6.74 -1.86
C VAL A 106 7.44 6.35 -3.20
N GLY A 107 6.82 5.18 -3.23
CA GLY A 107 6.19 4.66 -4.43
C GLY A 107 4.93 3.86 -4.15
N VAL A 108 4.21 3.54 -5.22
CA VAL A 108 3.11 2.57 -5.18
C VAL A 108 3.24 1.56 -6.30
N VAL A 109 2.76 0.34 -6.04
CA VAL A 109 2.60 -0.70 -7.07
C VAL A 109 1.16 -1.22 -7.08
N PRO A 110 0.60 -1.62 -8.24
CA PRO A 110 -0.68 -2.31 -8.28
C PRO A 110 -0.62 -3.65 -7.54
N ALA A 111 -1.63 -3.94 -6.73
CA ALA A 111 -1.69 -5.18 -5.93
C ALA A 111 -1.88 -6.46 -6.76
N ASN A 112 -2.36 -6.30 -8.00
CA ASN A 112 -2.46 -7.37 -9.00
C ASN A 112 -1.17 -7.52 -9.84
N GLY A 113 -0.11 -6.79 -9.49
CA GLY A 113 1.10 -6.69 -10.30
C GLY A 113 0.96 -5.63 -11.39
N GLY A 114 2.07 -5.02 -11.77
CA GLY A 114 2.08 -3.96 -12.76
C GLY A 114 3.27 -3.03 -12.57
N LEU A 115 3.17 -1.85 -13.19
CA LEU A 115 4.26 -0.89 -13.17
C LEU A 115 4.29 -0.10 -11.86
N LEU A 116 5.49 0.00 -11.30
CA LEU A 116 5.80 0.93 -10.23
C LEU A 116 5.47 2.36 -10.66
N LYS A 117 4.73 3.06 -9.81
CA LYS A 117 4.58 4.50 -9.89
C LYS A 117 5.40 5.14 -8.76
N VAL A 118 6.45 5.85 -9.16
CA VAL A 118 7.26 6.66 -8.25
C VAL A 118 6.48 7.94 -7.92
N LEU A 119 6.40 8.28 -6.63
CA LEU A 119 5.71 9.48 -6.17
C LEU A 119 6.68 10.59 -5.78
N ASP A 120 7.79 10.24 -5.12
CA ASP A 120 8.83 11.20 -4.73
C ASP A 120 10.17 10.51 -4.46
N PHE A 121 11.24 11.31 -4.46
CA PHE A 121 12.58 10.94 -4.04
C PHE A 121 13.06 11.90 -2.96
N TYR A 122 13.67 11.36 -1.92
CA TYR A 122 14.28 12.11 -0.83
C TYR A 122 15.80 11.97 -0.92
N PHE A 123 16.47 13.08 -1.21
CA PHE A 123 17.93 13.09 -1.40
C PHE A 123 18.70 13.25 -0.10
N ASP A 124 18.15 14.00 0.85
CA ASP A 124 18.80 14.33 2.14
C ASP A 124 17.88 14.08 3.35
N SER A 125 16.81 13.32 3.16
CA SER A 125 15.87 12.99 4.23
C SER A 125 15.27 11.61 4.04
N SER A 126 14.53 11.16 5.03
CA SER A 126 13.78 9.92 5.00
C SER A 126 12.30 10.18 5.21
N ALA A 127 11.45 9.36 4.58
CA ALA A 127 10.07 9.26 5.00
C ALA A 127 10.01 8.43 6.30
N ASP A 128 9.36 8.99 7.31
CA ASP A 128 9.20 8.34 8.60
C ASP A 128 8.06 7.30 8.53
N SER A 129 7.03 7.59 7.74
CA SER A 129 5.92 6.67 7.44
C SER A 129 5.02 7.17 6.30
N VAL A 130 4.30 6.24 5.69
CA VAL A 130 3.22 6.51 4.73
C VAL A 130 1.87 6.01 5.24
N VAL A 131 0.81 6.80 5.00
CA VAL A 131 -0.56 6.47 5.38
C VAL A 131 -1.52 6.84 4.26
N TRP A 132 -2.37 5.90 3.88
CA TRP A 132 -3.44 6.14 2.92
C TRP A 132 -4.57 6.97 3.54
N GLN A 133 -5.13 7.87 2.75
CA GLN A 133 -6.42 8.46 3.09
C GLN A 133 -7.56 7.43 2.89
N PRO A 134 -8.70 7.54 3.61
CA PRO A 134 -9.78 6.57 3.54
C PRO A 134 -10.36 6.33 2.14
N ASN A 135 -10.25 7.30 1.24
CA ASN A 135 -10.70 7.17 -0.14
C ASN A 135 -9.73 6.41 -1.06
N GLY A 136 -8.54 6.03 -0.58
CA GLY A 136 -7.51 5.32 -1.33
C GLY A 136 -6.89 6.11 -2.50
N ARG A 137 -7.28 7.37 -2.71
CA ARG A 137 -6.76 8.21 -3.80
C ARG A 137 -5.48 8.93 -3.40
N TYR A 138 -5.37 9.31 -2.14
CA TYR A 138 -4.27 10.11 -1.64
C TYR A 138 -3.41 9.32 -0.65
N LEU A 139 -2.11 9.56 -0.74
CA LEU A 139 -1.11 9.03 0.18
C LEU A 139 -0.46 10.20 0.92
N ASN A 140 -0.45 10.14 2.24
CA ASN A 140 0.30 11.07 3.07
C ASN A 140 1.66 10.43 3.40
N ALA A 141 2.76 11.14 3.19
CA ALA A 141 4.07 10.76 3.72
C ALA A 141 4.48 11.76 4.79
N PHE A 142 4.76 11.25 5.98
CA PHE A 142 5.36 12.00 7.08
C PHE A 142 6.86 11.92 6.89
N TYR A 143 7.54 13.06 6.89
CA TYR A 143 8.98 13.09 6.70
C TYR A 143 9.62 14.20 7.53
N THR A 144 10.84 13.96 7.96
CA THR A 144 11.63 14.92 8.72
C THR A 144 12.79 15.43 7.85
N PRO A 145 12.70 16.64 7.26
CA PRO A 145 13.79 17.24 6.49
C PRO A 145 15.02 17.55 7.35
N PRO A 146 16.19 17.86 6.75
CA PRO A 146 17.39 18.28 7.48
C PRO A 146 17.20 19.47 8.42
N SER A 147 16.19 20.32 8.16
CA SER A 147 15.82 21.43 9.06
C SER A 147 15.24 20.95 10.40
N GLY A 148 14.90 19.67 10.53
CA GLY A 148 14.38 19.03 11.74
C GLY A 148 12.91 19.31 12.03
N THR A 149 12.20 20.06 11.18
CA THR A 149 10.76 20.33 11.36
C THR A 149 9.95 19.29 10.61
N PRO A 150 9.17 18.42 11.28
CA PRO A 150 8.37 17.41 10.61
C PRO A 150 7.36 18.02 9.65
N GLU A 151 7.24 17.42 8.48
CA GLU A 151 6.34 17.86 7.42
C GLU A 151 5.48 16.69 6.92
N VAL A 152 4.34 17.04 6.30
CA VAL A 152 3.45 16.07 5.66
C VAL A 152 3.34 16.42 4.18
N ARG A 153 3.79 15.51 3.33
CA ARG A 153 3.55 15.56 1.88
C ARG A 153 2.31 14.78 1.54
N VAL A 154 1.54 15.28 0.57
CA VAL A 154 0.34 14.60 0.07
C VAL A 154 0.51 14.33 -1.40
N TYR A 155 0.30 13.07 -1.80
CA TYR A 155 0.37 12.63 -3.18
C TYR A 155 -1.00 12.23 -3.69
N ASP A 156 -1.34 12.67 -4.91
CA ASP A 156 -2.44 12.06 -5.68
C ASP A 156 -1.86 10.86 -6.43
N VAL A 157 -2.24 9.66 -6.00
CA VAL A 157 -1.71 8.41 -6.55
C VAL A 157 -2.19 8.15 -7.97
N THR A 158 -3.39 8.59 -8.32
CA THR A 158 -3.92 8.45 -9.68
C THR A 158 -3.09 9.28 -10.65
N LEU A 159 -2.73 10.49 -10.24
CA LEU A 159 -1.92 11.40 -11.04
C LEU A 159 -0.41 11.15 -10.93
N GLY A 160 0.04 10.43 -9.89
CA GLY A 160 1.46 10.21 -9.63
C GLY A 160 2.20 11.51 -9.31
N LYS A 161 1.58 12.43 -8.58
CA LYS A 161 2.16 13.74 -8.29
C LYS A 161 1.94 14.17 -6.85
N ARG A 162 2.90 14.92 -6.31
CA ARG A 162 2.73 15.68 -5.07
C ARG A 162 1.75 16.83 -5.30
N ILE A 163 0.80 16.99 -4.39
CA ILE A 163 -0.20 18.07 -4.40
C ILE A 163 -0.07 19.00 -3.19
N LYS A 164 0.69 18.60 -2.18
CA LYS A 164 1.05 19.41 -1.02
C LYS A 164 2.42 18.98 -0.51
#